data_AF-A0A1I5LHV2-F1
#
_entry.id   AF-A0A1I5LHV2-F1
#
_cell.length_a   1.000
_cell.length_b   1.000
_cell.length_c   1.000
_cell.angle_alpha   90.00
_cell.angle_beta   90.00
_cell.angle_gamma   90.00
#
_symmetry.space_group_name_H-M   'P 1'
#
loop_
_entity.id
_entity.type
_entity.pdbx_description
1 polymer ?
#
loop_
_entity_poly.entity_id
_entity_poly.type
_entity_poly.pdbx_seq_one_letter_code
_entity_poly.pdbx_strand_id
1 'polypeptide(L)'
;MLGEVNSCENILDTYLSTYHVLENYMIRREVTSVFSNSTGRSFQRVRDFKRLGQQTDDKEIAHLNKLFSKSWEIMIGECRLQETLEQSFEDARANDAWDNDSFDDFLKHLGLQNGGGNPVTLSHGFHNQMQVKKNFPKLVYAIRCSIVHNKATEFHLSNEELRRNSIIALVIERICLPVMYRLAFGLPSSAPEDNPIHYPQRELMFY
;
A
#
# COMPACT_ATOMS: atom_id res chain seq x y z
N MET A 1 -4.45 -16.04 -3.89
CA MET A 1 -4.33 -14.57 -3.95
C MET A 1 -5.43 -13.91 -4.75
N LEU A 2 -5.49 -13.94 -6.10
CA LEU A 2 -6.63 -13.32 -6.81
C LEU A 2 -7.99 -13.97 -6.46
N GLY A 3 -8.03 -15.31 -6.39
CA GLY A 3 -9.22 -16.04 -5.94
C GLY A 3 -9.58 -15.82 -4.46
N GLU A 4 -8.60 -15.48 -3.61
CA GLU A 4 -8.84 -15.19 -2.18
C GLU A 4 -9.46 -13.79 -2.03
N VAL A 5 -8.88 -12.79 -2.70
CA VAL A 5 -9.44 -11.43 -2.75
C VAL A 5 -10.86 -11.42 -3.31
N ASN A 6 -11.12 -12.19 -4.37
CA ASN A 6 -12.47 -12.27 -4.96
C ASN A 6 -13.48 -13.02 -4.07
N SER A 7 -13.02 -13.80 -3.10
CA SER A 7 -13.89 -14.56 -2.17
C SER A 7 -14.20 -13.81 -0.87
N CYS A 8 -13.54 -12.68 -0.62
CA CYS A 8 -13.77 -11.87 0.57
C CYS A 8 -15.08 -11.09 0.45
N GLU A 9 -16.03 -11.35 1.36
CA GLU A 9 -17.29 -10.60 1.45
C GLU A 9 -17.13 -9.28 2.24
N ASN A 10 -16.07 -9.18 3.06
CA ASN A 10 -15.82 -8.06 3.97
C ASN A 10 -14.71 -7.14 3.44
N ILE A 11 -14.97 -5.82 3.48
CA ILE A 11 -14.07 -4.77 3.01
C ILE A 11 -12.69 -4.83 3.69
N LEU A 12 -12.63 -5.10 5.00
CA LEU A 12 -11.37 -5.16 5.74
C LEU A 12 -10.53 -6.38 5.33
N ASP A 13 -11.17 -7.53 5.11
CA ASP A 13 -10.50 -8.75 4.70
C ASP A 13 -9.99 -8.65 3.26
N THR A 14 -10.78 -8.02 2.38
CA THR A 14 -10.37 -7.65 1.01
C THR A 14 -9.17 -6.73 1.03
N TYR A 15 -9.17 -5.73 1.92
CA TYR A 15 -8.06 -4.79 2.08
C TYR A 15 -6.77 -5.50 2.51
N LEU A 16 -6.83 -6.32 3.56
CA LEU A 16 -5.68 -7.07 4.04
C LEU A 16 -5.15 -8.05 2.99
N SER A 17 -6.05 -8.78 2.33
CA SER A 17 -5.67 -9.73 1.28
C SER A 17 -4.95 -9.03 0.12
N THR A 18 -5.44 -7.86 -0.28
CA THR A 18 -4.78 -7.05 -1.32
C THR A 18 -3.44 -6.51 -0.83
N TYR A 19 -3.35 -6.08 0.43
CA TYR A 19 -2.11 -5.63 1.03
C TYR A 19 -1.06 -6.75 1.06
N HIS A 20 -1.45 -7.98 1.42
CA HIS A 20 -0.55 -9.13 1.41
C HIS A 20 0.01 -9.42 0.00
N VAL A 21 -0.73 -9.16 -1.07
CA VAL A 21 -0.19 -9.25 -2.44
C VAL A 21 0.92 -8.23 -2.66
N LEU A 22 0.71 -6.97 -2.24
CA LEU A 22 1.72 -5.91 -2.32
C LEU A 22 2.96 -6.25 -1.47
N GLU A 23 2.73 -6.74 -0.24
CA GLU A 23 3.79 -7.20 0.66
C GLU A 23 4.63 -8.31 0.03
N ASN A 24 3.99 -9.30 -0.60
CA ASN A 24 4.68 -10.34 -1.35
C ASN A 24 5.57 -9.76 -2.46
N TYR A 25 5.12 -8.74 -3.19
CA TYR A 25 5.95 -8.07 -4.21
C TYR A 25 7.12 -7.31 -3.59
N MET A 26 6.91 -6.61 -2.48
CA MET A 26 7.95 -5.88 -1.77
C MET A 26 9.05 -6.82 -1.26
N ILE A 27 8.67 -7.90 -0.57
CA ILE A 27 9.62 -8.88 -0.02
C ILE A 27 10.39 -9.59 -1.13
N ARG A 28 9.69 -10.10 -2.16
CA ARG A 28 10.35 -10.84 -3.25
C ARG A 28 11.32 -9.97 -4.04
N ARG A 29 11.01 -8.69 -4.25
CA ARG A 29 11.94 -7.75 -4.89
C ARG A 29 13.22 -7.56 -4.10
N GLU A 30 13.11 -7.35 -2.79
CA GLU A 30 14.29 -7.12 -1.95
C GLU A 30 15.18 -8.37 -1.93
N VAL A 31 14.57 -9.56 -1.85
CA VAL A 31 15.28 -10.84 -2.00
C VAL A 31 16.06 -10.87 -3.31
N THR A 32 15.44 -10.60 -4.46
CA THR A 32 16.15 -10.64 -5.75
C THR A 32 17.25 -9.59 -5.86
N SER A 33 17.05 -8.38 -5.30
CA SER A 33 18.07 -7.33 -5.33
C SER A 33 19.31 -7.68 -4.51
N VAL A 34 19.14 -8.44 -3.42
CA VAL A 34 20.25 -8.97 -2.63
C VAL A 34 21.00 -10.05 -3.41
N PHE A 35 20.28 -10.95 -4.12
CA PHE A 35 20.89 -11.96 -4.97
C PHE A 35 21.66 -11.37 -6.17
N SER A 36 21.14 -10.31 -6.81
CA SER A 36 21.81 -9.68 -7.96
C SER A 36 23.07 -8.90 -7.58
N ASN A 37 23.11 -8.32 -6.38
CA ASN A 37 24.24 -7.52 -5.89
C ASN A 37 25.32 -8.35 -5.19
N SER A 38 25.07 -9.63 -4.92
CA SER A 38 26.02 -10.54 -4.28
C SER A 38 26.72 -11.46 -5.28
N THR A 39 27.28 -10.86 -6.32
CA THR A 39 28.20 -11.52 -7.25
C THR A 39 29.40 -12.05 -6.47
N GLY A 40 29.35 -13.32 -6.06
CA GLY A 40 30.48 -14.06 -5.46
C GLY A 40 30.32 -14.55 -4.02
N ARG A 41 29.17 -14.39 -3.35
CA ARG A 41 28.89 -15.10 -2.08
C ARG A 41 27.64 -15.95 -2.22
N SER A 42 27.83 -17.27 -2.36
CA SER A 42 26.75 -18.24 -2.38
C SER A 42 25.85 -18.07 -1.15
N PHE A 43 24.63 -17.61 -1.37
CA PHE A 43 23.57 -17.56 -0.37
C PHE A 43 23.08 -18.99 -0.08
N GLN A 44 23.88 -19.76 0.64
CA GLN A 44 23.52 -21.09 1.10
C GLN A 44 22.95 -21.00 2.52
N ARG A 45 21.65 -20.67 2.69
CA ARG A 45 20.79 -21.15 3.79
C ARG A 45 19.43 -20.45 3.81
N VAL A 46 18.37 -21.26 3.97
CA VAL A 46 16.98 -20.87 4.33
C VAL A 46 16.91 -19.92 5.54
N ARG A 47 17.94 -19.92 6.41
CA ARG A 47 18.06 -19.01 7.57
C ARG A 47 18.26 -17.55 7.19
N ASP A 48 18.99 -17.25 6.11
CA ASP A 48 19.18 -15.87 5.69
C ASP A 48 17.89 -15.28 5.09
N PHE A 49 17.08 -16.13 4.45
CA PHE A 49 15.73 -15.81 4.00
C PHE A 49 14.80 -15.48 5.18
N LYS A 50 14.85 -16.30 6.24
CA LYS A 50 14.08 -16.06 7.47
C LYS A 50 14.51 -14.78 8.20
N ARG A 51 15.82 -14.45 8.16
CA ARG A 51 16.36 -13.21 8.75
C ARG A 51 15.96 -11.96 7.97
N LEU A 52 15.85 -12.04 6.64
CA LEU A 52 15.33 -10.96 5.80
C LEU A 52 13.86 -10.68 6.09
N GLY A 53 13.04 -11.72 6.27
CA GLY A 53 11.63 -11.58 6.65
C GLY A 53 11.39 -11.11 8.09
N GLN A 54 12.40 -11.11 8.96
CA GLN A 54 12.31 -10.66 10.36
C GLN A 54 12.79 -9.22 10.60
N GLN A 55 13.38 -8.56 9.60
CA GLN A 55 13.83 -7.16 9.70
C GLN A 55 12.81 -6.17 9.12
N THR A 56 11.54 -6.59 9.01
CA THR A 56 10.62 -6.02 8.01
C THR A 56 9.81 -4.84 8.50
N ASP A 57 9.48 -4.69 9.78
CA ASP A 57 8.48 -3.68 10.21
C ASP A 57 8.90 -2.22 9.90
N ASP A 58 10.09 -1.77 10.34
CA ASP A 58 10.59 -0.41 10.03
C ASP A 58 10.95 -0.24 8.54
N LYS A 59 11.17 -1.36 7.83
CA LYS A 59 11.47 -1.36 6.40
C LYS A 59 10.20 -1.44 5.55
N GLU A 60 9.07 -1.88 6.11
CA GLU A 60 7.84 -2.17 5.37
C GLU A 60 7.29 -0.90 4.74
N ILE A 61 7.13 0.15 5.56
CA ILE A 61 6.73 1.48 5.09
C ILE A 61 7.75 2.05 4.09
N ALA A 62 9.04 1.78 4.24
CA ALA A 62 10.07 2.22 3.30
C ALA A 62 9.93 1.52 1.94
N HIS A 63 9.68 0.21 1.93
CA HIS A 63 9.43 -0.57 0.72
C HIS A 63 8.12 -0.15 0.04
N LEU A 64 7.08 0.14 0.82
CA LEU A 64 5.80 0.62 0.29
C LEU A 64 5.97 2.01 -0.36
N ASN A 65 6.64 2.94 0.31
CA ASN A 65 6.97 4.25 -0.26
C ASN A 65 7.76 4.12 -1.56
N LYS A 66 8.74 3.20 -1.62
CA LYS A 66 9.53 2.91 -2.83
C LYS A 66 8.68 2.32 -3.95
N LEU A 67 7.76 1.40 -3.64
CA LEU A 67 6.83 0.81 -4.62
C LEU A 67 5.94 1.90 -5.24
N PHE A 68 5.27 2.70 -4.41
CA PHE A 68 4.42 3.79 -4.88
C PHE A 68 5.19 4.86 -5.64
N SER A 69 6.36 5.26 -5.14
CA SER A 69 7.17 6.30 -5.80
C SER A 69 7.62 5.87 -7.21
N LYS A 70 8.01 4.61 -7.37
CA LYS A 70 8.40 4.05 -8.68
C LYS A 70 7.22 3.79 -9.60
N SER A 71 6.07 3.44 -9.03
CA SER A 71 4.86 3.13 -9.81
C SER A 71 4.02 4.35 -10.15
N TRP A 72 4.35 5.52 -9.60
CA TRP A 72 3.54 6.74 -9.67
C TRP A 72 3.17 7.16 -11.09
N GLU A 73 4.14 7.13 -11.99
CA GLU A 73 4.00 7.54 -13.40
C GLU A 73 3.88 6.36 -14.36
N ILE A 74 3.86 5.13 -13.84
CA ILE A 74 3.75 3.93 -14.67
C ILE A 74 2.33 3.82 -15.21
N MET A 75 2.25 3.56 -16.52
CA MET A 75 1.00 3.22 -17.20
C MET A 75 0.57 1.81 -16.82
N ILE A 76 -0.61 1.69 -16.22
CA ILE A 76 -1.22 0.40 -15.85
C ILE A 76 -2.54 0.32 -16.61
N GLY A 77 -2.56 -0.44 -17.69
CA GLY A 77 -3.67 -0.39 -18.66
C GLY A 77 -3.66 0.95 -19.41
N GLU A 78 -4.76 1.68 -19.35
CA GLU A 78 -4.96 2.92 -20.13
C GLU A 78 -4.64 4.21 -19.38
N CYS A 79 -4.32 4.16 -18.09
CA CYS A 79 -3.98 5.37 -17.33
C CYS A 79 -2.87 5.14 -16.31
N ARG A 80 -2.27 6.25 -15.86
CA ARG A 80 -1.22 6.25 -14.85
C ARG A 80 -1.78 5.96 -13.46
N LEU A 81 -0.92 5.46 -12.58
CA LEU A 81 -1.32 5.25 -11.19
C LEU A 81 -1.79 6.55 -10.52
N GLN A 82 -1.09 7.67 -10.77
CA GLN A 82 -1.49 8.98 -10.24
C GLN A 82 -2.88 9.41 -10.69
N GLU A 83 -3.22 9.21 -11.97
CA GLU A 83 -4.53 9.57 -12.55
C GLU A 83 -5.63 8.71 -11.92
N THR A 84 -5.35 7.44 -11.64
CA THR A 84 -6.30 6.57 -10.93
C THR A 84 -6.57 7.09 -9.52
N LEU A 85 -5.53 7.51 -8.81
CA LEU A 85 -5.68 8.02 -7.44
C LEU A 85 -6.43 9.36 -7.42
N GLU A 86 -6.16 10.24 -8.38
CA GLU A 86 -6.89 11.50 -8.54
C GLU A 86 -8.37 11.25 -8.81
N GLN A 87 -8.69 10.39 -9.78
CA GLN A 87 -10.07 10.00 -10.07
C GLN A 87 -10.74 9.38 -8.85
N SER A 88 -10.03 8.54 -8.11
CA SER A 88 -10.54 7.90 -6.89
C SER A 88 -10.89 8.92 -5.81
N PHE A 89 -10.08 9.98 -5.66
CA PHE A 89 -10.39 11.09 -4.75
C PHE A 89 -11.56 11.94 -5.24
N GLU A 90 -11.65 12.21 -6.55
CA GLU A 90 -12.77 12.96 -7.14
C GLU A 90 -14.09 12.20 -6.98
N ASP A 91 -14.10 10.91 -7.31
CA ASP A 91 -15.27 10.04 -7.17
C ASP A 91 -15.70 9.91 -5.70
N ALA A 92 -14.75 9.81 -4.77
CA ALA A 92 -15.04 9.78 -3.34
C ALA A 92 -15.63 11.11 -2.86
N ARG A 93 -15.10 12.25 -3.29
CA ARG A 93 -15.60 13.59 -2.93
C ARG A 93 -16.98 13.91 -3.51
N ALA A 94 -17.33 13.28 -4.62
CA ALA A 94 -18.65 13.40 -5.22
C ALA A 94 -19.72 12.58 -4.50
N ASN A 95 -19.34 11.72 -3.55
CA ASN A 95 -20.27 10.92 -2.76
C ASN A 95 -20.88 11.75 -1.63
N ASP A 96 -22.20 11.64 -1.41
CA ASP A 96 -22.91 12.36 -0.33
C ASP A 96 -22.40 12.03 1.08
N ALA A 97 -21.76 10.88 1.26
CA ALA A 97 -21.16 10.48 2.54
C ALA A 97 -19.77 11.09 2.77
N TRP A 98 -19.24 11.88 1.82
CA TRP A 98 -17.97 12.56 1.96
C TRP A 98 -18.08 13.77 2.88
N ASP A 99 -17.28 13.77 3.93
CA ASP A 99 -17.14 14.88 4.85
C ASP A 99 -15.65 15.13 5.13
N ASN A 100 -15.20 16.38 4.93
CA ASN A 100 -13.80 16.75 5.07
C ASN A 100 -13.33 16.66 6.53
N ASP A 101 -14.19 17.02 7.48
CA ASP A 101 -13.84 17.01 8.91
C ASP A 101 -13.73 15.56 9.40
N SER A 102 -14.67 14.70 9.01
CA SER A 102 -14.61 13.26 9.28
C SER A 102 -13.40 12.59 8.65
N PHE A 103 -12.99 13.01 7.44
CA PHE A 103 -11.77 12.52 6.81
C PHE A 103 -10.51 12.96 7.59
N ASP A 104 -10.43 14.23 7.97
CA ASP A 104 -9.32 14.76 8.77
C ASP A 104 -9.23 14.09 10.13
N ASP A 105 -10.37 13.86 10.78
CA ASP A 105 -10.44 13.14 12.04
C ASP A 105 -10.02 11.69 11.87
N PHE A 106 -10.42 11.01 10.79
CA PHE A 106 -9.93 9.67 10.49
C PHE A 106 -8.40 9.63 10.34
N LEU A 107 -7.80 10.59 9.60
CA LEU A 107 -6.34 10.68 9.47
C LEU A 107 -5.63 10.91 10.82
N LYS A 108 -6.23 11.71 11.71
CA LYS A 108 -5.72 11.92 13.08
C LYS A 108 -5.79 10.63 13.91
N HIS A 109 -6.89 9.89 13.85
CA HIS A 109 -7.05 8.61 14.55
C HIS A 109 -6.04 7.57 14.08
N LEU A 110 -5.71 7.56 12.79
CA LEU A 110 -4.63 6.75 12.24
C LEU A 110 -3.22 7.22 12.63
N GLY A 111 -3.09 8.38 13.30
CA GLY A 111 -1.80 8.91 13.74
C GLY A 111 -0.91 9.42 12.61
N LEU A 112 -1.47 9.79 11.45
CA LEU A 112 -0.65 10.30 10.34
C LEU A 112 -0.07 11.68 10.67
N GLN A 113 1.26 11.75 10.64
CA GLN A 113 1.99 13.00 10.87
C GLN A 113 2.84 13.39 9.65
N ASN A 114 2.97 14.70 9.46
CA ASN A 114 3.87 15.30 8.49
C ASN A 114 5.32 15.30 9.02
N GLY A 115 6.28 15.74 8.20
CA GLY A 115 7.70 15.76 8.57
C GLY A 115 8.06 16.68 9.75
N GLY A 116 7.14 17.56 10.16
CA GLY A 116 7.27 18.42 11.33
C GLY A 116 6.50 17.93 12.55
N GLY A 117 5.94 16.72 12.53
CA GLY A 117 5.17 16.14 13.64
C GLY A 117 3.72 16.61 13.75
N ASN A 118 3.26 17.49 12.85
CA ASN A 118 1.85 17.94 12.85
C ASN A 118 0.95 16.91 12.15
N PRO A 119 -0.31 16.75 12.58
CA PRO A 119 -1.27 15.87 11.92
C PRO A 119 -1.44 16.19 10.44
N VAL A 120 -1.53 15.15 9.63
CA VAL A 120 -1.87 15.26 8.21
C VAL A 120 -3.37 15.52 8.08
N THR A 121 -3.73 16.53 7.32
CA THR A 121 -5.12 16.86 6.97
C THR A 121 -5.29 16.82 5.45
N LEU A 122 -6.52 16.89 4.96
CA LEU A 122 -6.84 17.07 3.55
C LEU A 122 -6.14 18.33 3.00
N SER A 123 -6.27 19.44 3.73
CA SER A 123 -5.74 20.76 3.35
C SER A 123 -4.21 20.81 3.27
N HIS A 124 -3.48 20.06 4.09
CA HIS A 124 -2.01 20.12 4.14
C HIS A 124 -1.31 18.85 3.63
N GLY A 125 -2.05 17.74 3.53
CA GLY A 125 -1.54 16.41 3.24
C GLY A 125 -1.99 15.81 1.92
N PHE A 126 -3.14 16.26 1.40
CA PHE A 126 -3.77 15.69 0.21
C PHE A 126 -4.30 16.76 -0.76
N HIS A 127 -3.78 17.99 -0.67
CA HIS A 127 -4.21 19.12 -1.53
C HIS A 127 -3.47 19.21 -2.86
N ASN A 128 -2.30 18.56 -3.00
CA ASN A 128 -1.51 18.57 -4.23
C ASN A 128 -0.84 17.21 -4.47
N GLN A 129 -0.49 16.93 -5.73
CA GLN A 129 0.11 15.66 -6.15
C GLN A 129 1.36 15.27 -5.36
N MET A 130 2.24 16.22 -5.03
CA MET A 130 3.48 15.93 -4.30
C MET A 130 3.19 15.45 -2.87
N GLN A 131 2.23 16.09 -2.19
CA GLN A 131 1.82 15.68 -0.84
C GLN A 131 1.06 14.36 -0.88
N VAL A 132 0.17 14.16 -1.86
CA VAL A 132 -0.56 12.90 -2.05
C VAL A 132 0.43 11.75 -2.29
N LYS A 133 1.41 11.92 -3.20
CA LYS A 133 2.46 10.93 -3.47
C LYS A 133 3.22 10.52 -2.22
N LYS A 134 3.47 11.47 -1.31
CA LYS A 134 4.20 11.25 -0.06
C LYS A 134 3.34 10.62 1.04
N ASN A 135 2.07 10.99 1.14
CA ASN A 135 1.21 10.62 2.27
C ASN A 135 0.30 9.43 1.99
N PHE A 136 -0.04 9.15 0.72
CA PHE A 136 -0.88 8.02 0.36
C PHE A 136 -0.31 6.65 0.76
N PRO A 137 0.99 6.35 0.57
CA PRO A 137 1.55 5.08 1.04
C PRO A 137 1.48 4.95 2.56
N LYS A 138 1.62 6.07 3.30
CA LYS A 138 1.48 6.09 4.76
C LYS A 138 0.04 5.82 5.19
N LEU A 139 -0.95 6.36 4.46
CA LEU A 139 -2.35 6.08 4.70
C LEU A 139 -2.64 4.58 4.53
N VAL A 140 -2.15 3.98 3.44
CA VAL A 140 -2.31 2.55 3.19
C VAL A 140 -1.67 1.71 4.32
N TYR A 141 -0.45 2.06 4.72
CA TYR A 141 0.22 1.37 5.82
C TYR A 141 -0.51 1.53 7.16
N ALA A 142 -0.93 2.75 7.50
CA ALA A 142 -1.61 3.03 8.77
C ALA A 142 -2.96 2.30 8.87
N ILE A 143 -3.70 2.18 7.77
CA ILE A 143 -4.94 1.38 7.72
C ILE A 143 -4.62 -0.11 7.92
N ARG A 144 -3.59 -0.66 7.27
CA ARG A 144 -3.17 -2.05 7.55
C ARG A 144 -2.84 -2.25 9.02
N CYS A 145 -2.08 -1.32 9.60
CA CYS A 145 -1.71 -1.39 11.01
C CYS A 145 -2.93 -1.32 11.94
N SER A 146 -3.91 -0.45 11.66
CA SER A 146 -5.12 -0.34 12.49
C SER A 146 -6.00 -1.58 12.39
N ILE A 147 -6.01 -2.30 11.27
CA ILE A 147 -6.75 -3.57 11.16
C ILE A 147 -6.02 -4.70 11.91
N VAL A 148 -4.70 -4.83 11.78
CA VAL A 148 -3.94 -5.99 12.30
C VAL A 148 -3.52 -5.83 13.76
N HIS A 149 -3.16 -4.61 14.19
CA HIS A 149 -2.71 -4.39 15.55
C HIS A 149 -3.90 -4.03 16.46
N ASN A 150 -4.07 -4.86 17.48
CA ASN A 150 -4.98 -4.62 18.58
C ASN A 150 -4.15 -4.39 19.86
N LYS A 151 -3.27 -3.37 19.82
CA LYS A 151 -2.69 -2.86 21.07
C LYS A 151 -3.71 -1.93 21.70
N ALA A 152 -3.88 -2.03 23.02
CA ALA A 152 -4.88 -1.26 23.77
C ALA A 152 -4.78 0.28 23.62
N THR A 153 -3.67 0.79 23.09
CA THR A 153 -3.40 2.23 22.87
C THR A 153 -3.43 2.66 21.40
N GLU A 154 -3.65 1.74 20.46
CA GLU A 154 -3.68 2.02 19.03
C GLU A 154 -5.13 1.96 18.51
N PHE A 155 -5.47 2.82 17.55
CA PHE A 155 -6.79 2.81 16.92
C PHE A 155 -6.98 1.49 16.16
N HIS A 156 -7.96 0.68 16.57
CA HIS A 156 -8.27 -0.60 15.94
C HIS A 156 -9.47 -0.45 15.01
N LEU A 157 -9.25 -0.75 13.73
CA LEU A 157 -10.29 -0.68 12.73
C LEU A 157 -11.08 -1.98 12.67
N SER A 158 -12.38 -1.89 12.96
CA SER A 158 -13.30 -3.03 12.97
C SER A 158 -14.55 -2.76 12.13
N ASN A 159 -15.34 -3.80 11.87
CA ASN A 159 -16.64 -3.66 11.21
C ASN A 159 -17.63 -2.78 11.98
N GLU A 160 -17.43 -2.55 13.28
CA GLU A 160 -18.22 -1.59 14.04
C GLU A 160 -17.84 -0.16 13.69
N GLU A 161 -16.54 0.14 13.58
CA GLU A 161 -16.06 1.47 13.19
C GLU A 161 -16.47 1.82 11.76
N LEU A 162 -16.46 0.85 10.83
CA LEU A 162 -17.01 1.04 9.48
C LEU A 162 -18.50 1.41 9.47
N ARG A 163 -19.29 0.88 10.40
CA ARG A 163 -20.72 1.19 10.52
C ARG A 163 -20.96 2.53 11.20
N ARG A 164 -20.09 2.92 12.14
CA ARG A 164 -20.19 4.18 12.87
C ARG A 164 -19.77 5.37 12.02
N ASN A 165 -18.76 5.20 11.16
CA ASN A 165 -18.23 6.28 10.34
C ASN A 165 -18.10 5.85 8.88
N SER A 166 -19.06 6.29 8.06
CA SER A 166 -19.12 5.99 6.63
C SER A 166 -17.92 6.50 5.84
N ILE A 167 -17.21 7.54 6.32
CA ILE A 167 -16.00 8.04 5.65
C ILE A 167 -14.92 6.98 5.58
N ILE A 168 -14.83 6.10 6.59
CA ILE A 168 -13.78 5.09 6.67
C ILE A 168 -14.00 4.05 5.56
N ALA A 169 -15.23 3.55 5.44
CA ALA A 169 -15.61 2.63 4.39
C ALA A 169 -15.40 3.27 3.01
N LEU A 170 -15.79 4.54 2.85
CA LEU A 170 -15.61 5.28 1.60
C LEU A 170 -14.13 5.42 1.21
N VAL A 171 -13.26 5.80 2.15
CA VAL A 171 -11.81 5.92 1.91
C VAL A 171 -11.21 4.58 1.52
N ILE A 172 -11.55 3.51 2.22
CA ILE A 172 -11.01 2.18 1.93
C ILE A 172 -11.49 1.68 0.57
N GLU A 173 -12.79 1.73 0.31
CA GLU A 173 -13.42 1.15 -0.87
C GLU A 173 -13.18 1.99 -2.14
N ARG A 174 -13.27 3.33 -2.03
CA ARG A 174 -13.22 4.23 -3.19
C ARG A 174 -11.88 4.89 -3.42
N ILE A 175 -10.99 4.91 -2.43
CA ILE A 175 -9.66 5.51 -2.59
C ILE A 175 -8.56 4.46 -2.52
N CYS A 176 -8.50 3.68 -1.44
CA CYS A 176 -7.38 2.77 -1.26
C CYS A 176 -7.46 1.53 -2.16
N LEU A 177 -8.57 0.79 -2.15
CA LEU A 177 -8.72 -0.45 -2.90
C LEU A 177 -8.51 -0.29 -4.41
N PRO A 178 -9.06 0.73 -5.11
CA PRO A 178 -8.87 0.87 -6.54
C PRO A 178 -7.40 1.01 -6.92
N VAL A 179 -6.65 1.81 -6.16
CA VAL A 179 -5.22 2.04 -6.38
C VAL A 179 -4.40 0.80 -5.99
N MET A 180 -4.74 0.15 -4.88
CA MET A 180 -4.07 -1.09 -4.45
C MET A 180 -4.31 -2.22 -5.46
N TYR A 181 -5.51 -2.36 -6.04
CA TYR A 181 -5.79 -3.35 -7.08
C TYR A 181 -5.00 -3.10 -8.35
N ARG A 182 -4.85 -1.84 -8.76
CA ARG A 182 -3.99 -1.53 -9.90
C ARG A 182 -2.54 -1.94 -9.65
N LEU A 183 -2.02 -1.71 -8.45
CA LEU A 183 -0.68 -2.17 -8.09
C LEU A 183 -0.59 -3.69 -7.96
N ALA A 184 -1.59 -4.33 -7.34
CA ALA A 184 -1.57 -5.75 -7.04
C ALA A 184 -1.78 -6.61 -8.28
N PHE A 185 -2.64 -6.19 -9.21
CA PHE A 185 -3.09 -7.02 -10.32
C PHE A 185 -2.85 -6.39 -11.69
N GLY A 186 -2.82 -5.05 -11.77
CA GLY A 186 -2.51 -4.33 -13.00
C GLY A 186 -1.00 -4.24 -13.27
N LEU A 187 -0.20 -3.89 -12.27
CA LEU A 187 1.25 -3.70 -12.41
C LEU A 187 1.98 -4.94 -12.93
N PRO A 188 1.65 -6.20 -12.54
CA PRO A 188 2.26 -7.39 -13.13
C PRO A 188 2.04 -7.51 -14.64
N SER A 189 0.94 -6.95 -15.15
CA SER A 189 0.58 -6.93 -16.57
C SER A 189 1.15 -5.72 -17.31
N SER A 190 1.73 -4.75 -16.60
CA SER A 190 2.39 -3.61 -17.22
C SER A 190 3.74 -4.05 -17.83
N ALA A 191 3.88 -3.82 -19.13
CA ALA A 191 5.00 -4.28 -19.96
C ALA A 191 6.30 -3.41 -20.00
N PRO A 192 6.47 -2.26 -19.29
CA PRO A 192 7.68 -1.46 -19.49
C PRO A 192 8.91 -2.02 -18.76
N GLU A 193 10.10 -1.72 -19.27
CA GLU A 193 11.41 -2.04 -18.66
C GLU A 193 11.55 -1.48 -17.21
N ASP A 194 10.79 -0.43 -16.88
CA ASP A 194 10.76 0.23 -15.57
C ASP A 194 9.81 -0.42 -14.54
N ASN A 195 9.19 -1.55 -14.86
CA ASN A 195 8.27 -2.22 -13.94
C ASN A 195 9.00 -2.60 -12.63
N PRO A 196 8.63 -2.00 -11.47
CA PRO A 196 9.38 -2.15 -10.25
C PRO A 196 9.27 -3.55 -9.64
N ILE A 197 8.33 -4.38 -10.09
CA ILE A 197 8.14 -5.75 -9.61
C ILE A 197 8.61 -6.80 -10.62
N HIS A 198 9.13 -6.39 -11.78
CA HIS A 198 9.69 -7.30 -12.78
C HIS A 198 11.09 -7.77 -12.37
N TYR A 199 11.36 -9.06 -12.55
CA TYR A 199 12.64 -9.68 -12.23
C TYR A 199 13.48 -9.82 -13.51
N PRO A 200 14.74 -9.34 -13.53
CA PRO A 200 15.58 -9.43 -14.71
C PRO A 200 16.02 -10.87 -15.04
N GLN A 201 16.03 -11.77 -14.04
CA GLN A 201 16.37 -13.18 -14.23
C GLN A 201 15.13 -14.06 -14.08
N ARG A 202 14.84 -14.87 -15.11
CA ARG A 202 13.75 -15.86 -15.12
C ARG A 202 14.06 -17.10 -14.27
N GLU A 203 15.33 -17.38 -14.01
CA GLU A 203 15.80 -18.58 -13.34
C GLU A 203 16.72 -18.24 -12.17
N LEU A 204 16.50 -18.88 -11.02
CA LEU A 204 17.41 -18.86 -9.89
C LEU A 204 18.42 -19.99 -10.09
N MET A 205 19.65 -19.65 -10.49
CA MET A 205 20.73 -20.62 -10.60
C MET A 205 21.26 -20.96 -9.20
N PHE A 206 20.89 -22.13 -8.69
CA PHE A 206 21.51 -22.70 -7.50
C PHE A 206 22.73 -23.53 -7.94
N TYR A 207 23.93 -23.01 -7.70
CA TYR A 207 25.19 -23.75 -7.85
C TYR A 207 25.64 -24.34 -6.52
#